data_AF-A0A0R1UE04-F1
#
_entry.id   AF-A0A0R1UE04-F1
#
_cell.length_a   1.000
_cell.length_b   1.000
_cell.length_c   1.000
_cell.angle_alpha   90.00
_cell.angle_beta   90.00
_cell.angle_gamma   90.00
#
_symmetry.space_group_name_H-M   'P 1'
#
loop_
_entity.id
_entity.type
_entity.pdbx_description
1 polymer ?
#
loop_
_entity_poly.entity_id
_entity_poly.type
_entity_poly.pdbx_seq_one_letter_code
_entity_poly.pdbx_strand_id
1 'polypeptide(L)'
;MANYLIVSHGEYAKATKASVEMIAGELKNVKAIAFKQTMNQDDLLEEITKTASEFDKAPTIIVDIAGGTPANTAQRYQQTHPNVAVYSGLSMPLLLAVVMGTPMDEAIKQAADNMAPVGLTKQKETKQEKPKTAKAEKSDKNVTLKPHTMQNVRIDERLIHGQVATMWTNALKLNRIMVVGDDIVKNDVLKTGLKTACPHGVHLSILTAHGAARRINSGKYVGQTV
;
A
#
# COMPACT_ATOMS: atom_id res chain seq x y z
N MET A 1 15.93 6.53 -5.80
CA MET A 1 15.10 5.34 -5.51
C MET A 1 16.02 4.14 -5.29
N ALA A 2 15.61 3.19 -4.45
CA ALA A 2 16.35 1.94 -4.28
C ALA A 2 16.20 1.05 -5.52
N ASN A 3 17.23 0.23 -5.78
CA ASN A 3 17.24 -0.72 -6.90
C ASN A 3 16.82 -2.10 -6.39
N TYR A 4 16.06 -2.83 -7.21
CA TYR A 4 15.57 -4.17 -6.87
C TYR A 4 15.87 -5.16 -7.98
N LEU A 5 16.44 -6.30 -7.62
CA LEU A 5 16.58 -7.46 -8.50
C LEU A 5 15.68 -8.57 -7.98
N ILE A 6 14.67 -8.93 -8.76
CA ILE A 6 13.74 -9.99 -8.37
C ILE A 6 14.06 -11.28 -9.12
N VAL A 7 14.09 -12.40 -8.40
CA VAL A 7 14.50 -13.71 -8.95
C VAL A 7 13.51 -14.77 -8.51
N SER A 8 13.02 -15.59 -9.43
CA SER A 8 12.08 -16.67 -9.10
C SER A 8 12.27 -17.88 -9.99
N HIS A 9 11.68 -19.00 -9.60
CA HIS A 9 11.39 -20.09 -10.53
C HIS A 9 10.44 -19.63 -11.63
N GLY A 10 10.70 -20.09 -12.86
CA GLY A 10 9.89 -19.76 -14.03
C GLY A 10 9.73 -18.25 -14.24
N GLU A 11 8.61 -17.86 -14.83
CA GLU A 11 8.34 -16.47 -15.21
C GLU A 11 7.74 -15.61 -14.08
N TYR A 12 7.63 -16.13 -12.85
CA TYR A 12 6.91 -15.47 -11.75
C TYR A 12 7.44 -14.06 -11.44
N ALA A 13 8.76 -13.88 -11.40
CA ALA A 13 9.41 -12.59 -11.17
C ALA A 13 9.07 -11.58 -12.28
N LYS A 14 9.19 -11.99 -13.55
CA LYS A 14 8.88 -11.13 -14.69
C LYS A 14 7.39 -10.77 -14.75
N ALA A 15 6.51 -11.73 -14.50
CA ALA A 15 5.07 -11.51 -14.43
C ALA A 15 4.68 -10.59 -13.26
N THR A 16 5.34 -10.73 -12.11
CA THR A 16 5.14 -9.85 -10.94
C THR A 16 5.57 -8.42 -11.28
N LYS A 17 6.75 -8.21 -11.89
CA LYS A 17 7.18 -6.88 -12.36
C LYS A 17 6.16 -6.28 -13.34
N ALA A 18 5.75 -7.03 -14.36
CA ALA A 18 4.78 -6.55 -15.34
C ALA A 18 3.45 -6.15 -14.69
N SER A 19 2.98 -6.94 -13.72
CA SER A 19 1.75 -6.64 -12.97
C SER A 19 1.87 -5.38 -12.12
N VAL A 20 3.04 -5.13 -11.49
CA VAL A 20 3.28 -3.88 -10.75
C VAL A 20 3.39 -2.70 -11.72
N GLU A 21 4.00 -2.87 -12.89
CA GLU A 21 4.12 -1.82 -13.91
C GLU A 21 2.76 -1.34 -14.41
N MET A 22 1.74 -2.20 -14.44
CA MET A 22 0.36 -1.81 -14.74
C MET A 22 -0.22 -0.81 -13.72
N ILE A 23 0.33 -0.75 -12.50
CA ILE A 23 -0.15 0.10 -11.41
C ILE A 23 0.76 1.31 -11.19
N ALA A 24 2.08 1.09 -11.19
CA ALA A 24 3.09 2.08 -10.84
C ALA A 24 3.74 2.75 -12.07
N GLY A 25 3.43 2.28 -13.28
CA GLY A 25 4.14 2.67 -14.50
C GLY A 25 5.45 1.92 -14.67
N GLU A 26 6.24 2.31 -15.68
CA GLU A 26 7.52 1.67 -16.02
C GLU A 26 8.50 1.68 -14.83
N LEU A 27 9.06 0.51 -14.49
CA LEU A 27 9.96 0.34 -13.35
C LEU A 27 11.42 0.15 -13.80
N LYS A 28 12.11 1.25 -14.07
CA LYS A 28 13.53 1.24 -14.49
C LYS A 28 14.50 0.76 -13.40
N ASN A 29 14.12 0.93 -12.13
CA ASN A 29 14.89 0.51 -10.96
C ASN A 29 14.63 -0.95 -10.56
N VAL A 30 13.87 -1.72 -11.35
CA VAL A 30 13.56 -3.13 -11.08
C VAL A 30 13.98 -3.99 -12.28
N LYS A 31 14.79 -5.01 -12.03
CA LYS A 31 15.11 -6.05 -13.03
C LYS A 31 14.67 -7.41 -12.53
N ALA A 32 14.34 -8.31 -13.44
CA ALA A 32 13.73 -9.60 -13.13
C ALA A 32 14.42 -10.75 -13.86
N ILE A 33 14.81 -11.79 -13.11
CA ILE A 33 15.43 -13.02 -13.62
C ILE A 33 14.45 -14.18 -13.44
N ALA A 34 14.33 -14.99 -14.48
CA ALA A 34 13.52 -16.20 -14.50
C ALA A 34 14.43 -17.42 -14.45
N PHE A 35 14.42 -18.16 -13.34
CA PHE A 35 15.17 -19.42 -13.21
C PHE A 35 14.43 -20.54 -13.93
N LYS A 36 14.96 -20.95 -15.09
CA LYS A 36 14.36 -21.95 -15.99
C LYS A 36 14.94 -23.33 -15.74
N GLN A 37 14.23 -24.38 -16.17
CA GLN A 37 14.68 -25.78 -16.04
C GLN A 37 16.01 -26.07 -16.76
N THR A 38 16.37 -25.25 -17.76
CA THR A 38 17.63 -25.36 -18.50
C THR A 38 18.82 -24.74 -17.78
N MET A 39 18.59 -24.07 -16.64
CA MET A 39 19.62 -23.39 -15.87
C MET A 39 19.99 -24.22 -14.64
N ASN A 40 21.29 -24.25 -14.34
CA ASN A 40 21.79 -24.69 -13.04
C ASN A 40 22.03 -23.47 -12.11
N GLN A 41 22.61 -23.70 -10.93
CA GLN A 41 22.87 -22.63 -9.97
C GLN A 41 23.96 -21.65 -10.40
N ASP A 42 24.97 -22.13 -11.13
CA ASP A 42 26.10 -21.31 -11.58
C ASP A 42 25.67 -20.43 -12.76
N ASP A 43 24.84 -20.95 -13.67
CA ASP A 43 24.21 -20.14 -14.73
C ASP A 43 23.37 -19.01 -14.12
N LEU A 44 22.59 -19.33 -13.07
CA LEU A 44 21.80 -18.33 -12.36
C LEU A 44 22.68 -17.31 -11.62
N LEU A 45 23.82 -17.74 -11.06
CA LEU A 45 24.75 -16.85 -10.37
C LEU A 45 25.40 -15.88 -11.36
N GLU A 46 25.77 -16.36 -12.54
CA GLU A 46 26.28 -15.53 -13.62
C GLU A 46 25.23 -14.50 -14.08
N GLU A 47 23.97 -14.92 -14.25
CA GLU A 47 22.89 -14.03 -14.64
C GLU A 47 22.58 -12.97 -13.55
N ILE A 48 22.59 -13.36 -12.27
CA ILE A 48 22.48 -12.42 -11.14
C ILE A 48 23.64 -11.43 -11.16
N THR A 49 24.87 -11.90 -11.32
CA THR A 49 26.07 -11.05 -11.32
C THR A 49 26.03 -10.05 -12.47
N LYS A 50 25.70 -10.52 -13.67
CA LYS A 50 25.54 -9.68 -14.86
C LYS A 50 24.47 -8.62 -14.63
N THR A 51 23.26 -9.03 -14.26
CA THR A 51 22.12 -8.12 -14.10
C THR A 51 22.32 -7.12 -12.96
N ALA A 52 22.96 -7.53 -11.87
CA ALA A 52 23.27 -6.67 -10.74
C ALA A 52 24.29 -5.57 -11.10
N SER A 53 25.24 -5.87 -12.00
CA SER A 53 26.25 -4.89 -12.45
C SER A 53 25.70 -3.79 -13.35
N GLU A 54 24.52 -4.00 -13.94
CA GLU A 54 23.84 -2.99 -14.76
C GLU A 54 23.10 -1.92 -13.92
N PHE A 55 23.17 -1.97 -12.58
CA PHE A 55 22.63 -0.93 -11.71
C PHE A 55 23.74 0.00 -11.22
N ASP A 56 23.46 1.31 -11.18
CA ASP A 56 24.42 2.31 -10.64
C ASP A 56 24.79 2.06 -9.17
N LYS A 57 23.88 1.43 -8.43
CA LYS A 57 24.05 1.03 -7.02
C LYS A 57 23.55 -0.39 -6.86
N ALA A 58 24.27 -1.17 -6.05
CA ALA A 58 23.92 -2.56 -5.77
C ALA A 58 22.44 -2.70 -5.38
N PRO A 59 21.68 -3.62 -6.02
CA PRO A 59 20.26 -3.77 -5.74
C PRO A 59 20.03 -4.56 -4.46
N THR A 60 18.84 -4.38 -3.87
CA THR A 60 18.28 -5.38 -2.95
C THR A 60 17.70 -6.53 -3.76
N ILE A 61 18.00 -7.77 -3.39
CA ILE A 61 17.48 -8.96 -4.07
C ILE A 61 16.22 -9.45 -3.35
N ILE A 62 15.15 -9.73 -4.10
CA ILE A 62 13.92 -10.35 -3.58
C ILE A 62 13.65 -11.65 -4.35
N VAL A 63 13.66 -12.77 -3.65
CA VAL A 63 13.41 -14.10 -4.21
C VAL A 63 12.00 -14.58 -3.93
N ASP A 64 11.52 -15.54 -4.72
CA ASP A 64 10.20 -16.15 -4.54
C ASP A 64 10.04 -16.84 -3.18
N ILE A 65 10.84 -17.86 -2.89
CA ILE A 65 10.68 -18.70 -1.70
C ILE A 65 12.02 -18.97 -1.02
N ALA A 66 12.02 -19.00 0.32
CA ALA A 66 13.19 -19.40 1.09
C ALA A 66 13.54 -20.88 0.83
N GLY A 67 14.83 -21.21 0.84
CA GLY A 67 15.33 -22.58 0.63
C GLY A 67 15.28 -23.08 -0.82
N GLY A 68 14.72 -22.31 -1.76
CA GLY A 68 14.75 -22.62 -3.19
C GLY A 68 16.09 -22.27 -3.84
N THR A 69 16.31 -22.77 -5.07
CA THR A 69 17.52 -22.46 -5.86
C THR A 69 17.77 -20.96 -6.03
N PRO A 70 16.76 -20.12 -6.38
CA PRO A 70 16.93 -18.67 -6.41
C PRO A 70 17.46 -18.08 -5.10
N ALA A 71 16.92 -18.52 -3.95
CA ALA A 71 17.35 -18.04 -2.64
C ALA A 71 18.80 -18.41 -2.34
N ASN A 72 19.16 -19.68 -2.56
CA ASN A 72 20.50 -20.19 -2.28
C ASN A 72 21.55 -19.51 -3.19
N THR A 73 21.24 -19.32 -4.46
CA THR A 73 22.14 -18.62 -5.40
C THR A 73 22.26 -17.12 -5.07
N ALA A 74 21.16 -16.45 -4.71
CA ALA A 74 21.22 -15.06 -4.25
C ALA A 74 22.06 -14.90 -2.97
N GLN A 75 21.99 -15.87 -2.05
CA GLN A 75 22.85 -15.90 -0.86
C GLN A 75 24.32 -16.13 -1.21
N ARG A 76 24.64 -16.99 -2.18
CA ARG A 76 26.01 -17.15 -2.71
C ARG A 76 26.55 -15.82 -3.26
N TYR A 77 25.72 -15.08 -4.00
CA TYR A 77 26.08 -13.74 -4.48
C TYR A 77 26.31 -12.75 -3.32
N GLN A 78 25.44 -12.76 -2.30
CA GLN A 78 25.59 -11.91 -1.11
C GLN A 78 26.87 -12.19 -0.32
N GLN A 79 27.35 -13.44 -0.24
CA GLN A 79 28.60 -13.78 0.45
C GLN A 79 29.81 -13.05 -0.13
N THR A 80 29.82 -12.78 -1.43
CA THR A 80 30.86 -11.99 -2.10
C THR A 80 30.53 -10.50 -2.19
N HIS A 81 29.29 -10.12 -1.86
CA HIS A 81 28.78 -8.75 -1.91
C HIS A 81 28.00 -8.41 -0.62
N PRO A 82 28.69 -8.21 0.53
CA PRO A 82 28.05 -8.14 1.85
C PRO A 82 27.07 -6.96 2.04
N ASN A 83 27.14 -5.95 1.17
CA ASN A 83 26.22 -4.80 1.18
C ASN A 83 24.87 -5.09 0.48
N VAL A 84 24.74 -6.23 -0.18
CA VAL A 84 23.50 -6.65 -0.84
C VAL A 84 22.61 -7.34 0.17
N ALA A 85 21.38 -6.86 0.33
CA ALA A 85 20.37 -7.53 1.12
C ALA A 85 19.58 -8.53 0.27
N VAL A 86 19.22 -9.68 0.84
CA VAL A 86 18.42 -10.72 0.19
C VAL A 86 17.18 -10.99 1.04
N TYR A 87 16.00 -10.89 0.43
CA TYR A 87 14.71 -11.18 1.05
C TYR A 87 13.99 -12.27 0.26
N SER A 88 13.17 -13.10 0.92
CA SER A 88 12.27 -14.05 0.27
C SER A 88 10.82 -13.56 0.36
N GLY A 89 9.90 -14.25 -0.32
CA GLY A 89 8.47 -13.92 -0.29
C GLY A 89 8.08 -12.87 -1.33
N LEU A 90 8.72 -12.90 -2.51
CA LEU A 90 8.29 -12.08 -3.64
C LEU A 90 6.78 -12.22 -3.84
N SER A 91 6.11 -11.08 -3.82
CA SER A 91 4.67 -10.96 -4.04
C SER A 91 4.36 -9.59 -4.62
N MET A 92 3.23 -9.48 -5.34
CA MET A 92 2.74 -8.21 -5.87
C MET A 92 2.63 -7.11 -4.79
N PRO A 93 2.02 -7.36 -3.61
CA PRO A 93 1.94 -6.34 -2.55
C PRO A 93 3.29 -5.86 -2.05
N LEU A 94 4.25 -6.78 -1.85
CA LEU A 94 5.60 -6.44 -1.40
C LEU A 94 6.33 -5.60 -2.44
N LEU A 95 6.35 -6.04 -3.70
CA LEU A 95 7.05 -5.31 -4.76
C LEU A 95 6.44 -3.93 -4.99
N LEU A 96 5.10 -3.82 -5.00
CA LEU A 96 4.41 -2.54 -5.13
C LEU A 96 4.78 -1.58 -3.99
N ALA A 97 4.77 -2.03 -2.74
CA ALA A 97 5.11 -1.18 -1.59
C ALA A 97 6.54 -0.62 -1.69
N VAL A 98 7.53 -1.47 -1.98
CA VAL A 98 8.94 -1.03 -2.02
C VAL A 98 9.25 -0.11 -3.20
N VAL A 99 8.67 -0.34 -4.38
CA VAL A 99 8.90 0.56 -5.54
C VAL A 99 8.22 1.91 -5.37
N MET A 100 7.16 1.98 -4.56
CA MET A 100 6.48 3.23 -4.19
C MET A 100 7.19 3.99 -3.06
N GLY A 101 8.32 3.47 -2.55
CA GLY A 101 9.18 4.14 -1.59
C GLY A 101 8.95 3.74 -0.13
N THR A 102 8.10 2.75 0.15
CA THR A 102 7.95 2.21 1.51
C THR A 102 9.23 1.49 1.93
N PRO A 103 9.82 1.77 3.11
CA PRO A 103 10.95 1.02 3.66
C PRO A 103 10.66 -0.49 3.73
N MET A 104 11.67 -1.34 3.56
CA MET A 104 11.46 -2.80 3.40
C MET A 104 10.75 -3.45 4.61
N ASP A 105 11.10 -3.06 5.83
CA ASP A 105 10.51 -3.58 7.06
C ASP A 105 9.02 -3.21 7.21
N GLU A 106 8.66 -1.99 6.82
CA GLU A 106 7.26 -1.54 6.74
C GLU A 106 6.52 -2.20 5.56
N ALA A 107 7.18 -2.36 4.42
CA ALA A 107 6.61 -2.98 3.22
C ALA A 107 6.24 -4.45 3.48
N ILE A 108 7.05 -5.19 4.24
CA ILE A 108 6.76 -6.57 4.64
C ILE A 108 5.49 -6.62 5.51
N LYS A 109 5.37 -5.74 6.51
CA LYS A 109 4.19 -5.66 7.38
C LYS A 109 2.94 -5.32 6.55
N GLN A 110 3.06 -4.31 5.69
CA GLN A 110 1.97 -3.88 4.81
C GLN A 110 1.55 -4.99 3.84
N ALA A 111 2.50 -5.72 3.25
CA ALA A 111 2.21 -6.83 2.38
C ALA A 111 1.44 -7.92 3.13
N ALA A 112 1.85 -8.25 4.36
CA ALA A 112 1.16 -9.23 5.20
C ALA A 112 -0.26 -8.78 5.58
N ASP A 113 -0.44 -7.51 5.97
CA ASP A 113 -1.77 -6.96 6.30
C ASP A 113 -2.71 -6.95 5.09
N ASN A 114 -2.17 -6.75 3.89
CA ASN A 114 -2.93 -6.79 2.65
C ASN A 114 -3.22 -8.22 2.15
N MET A 115 -2.54 -9.24 2.66
CA MET A 115 -2.85 -10.65 2.42
C MET A 115 -4.00 -11.11 3.32
N ALA A 116 -5.16 -10.47 3.15
CA ALA A 116 -6.37 -10.75 3.90
C ALA A 116 -7.53 -11.16 2.95
N PRO A 117 -8.55 -11.86 3.45
CA PRO A 117 -9.72 -12.14 2.63
C PRO A 117 -10.40 -10.85 2.17
N VAL A 118 -10.60 -10.72 0.86
CA VAL A 118 -11.29 -9.57 0.29
C VAL A 118 -12.78 -9.69 0.61
N GLY A 119 -13.36 -8.64 1.20
CA GLY A 119 -14.80 -8.56 1.46
C GLY A 119 -15.30 -9.29 2.71
N LEU A 120 -14.44 -9.95 3.48
CA LEU A 120 -14.81 -10.47 4.80
C LEU A 120 -14.32 -9.49 5.87
N THR A 121 -15.21 -8.63 6.35
CA THR A 121 -14.99 -7.94 7.62
C THR A 121 -14.84 -9.00 8.71
N LYS A 122 -13.66 -9.10 9.34
CA LYS A 122 -13.57 -9.68 10.68
C LYS A 122 -14.64 -9.00 11.52
N GLN A 123 -15.67 -9.74 11.91
CA GLN A 123 -16.61 -9.26 12.91
C GLN A 123 -15.78 -8.94 14.14
N LYS A 124 -15.61 -7.65 14.43
CA LYS A 124 -15.17 -7.23 15.76
C LYS A 124 -16.22 -7.81 16.70
N GLU A 125 -15.82 -8.69 17.60
CA GLU A 125 -16.62 -9.06 18.74
C GLU A 125 -17.16 -7.77 19.36
N THR A 126 -18.47 -7.59 19.24
CA THR A 126 -19.18 -6.41 19.68
C THR A 126 -19.16 -6.40 21.21
N LYS A 127 -18.21 -5.67 21.80
CA LYS A 127 -18.44 -5.12 23.14
C LYS A 127 -19.61 -4.15 23.03
N GLN A 128 -20.71 -4.51 23.67
CA GLN A 128 -21.97 -3.77 23.71
C GLN A 128 -21.76 -2.29 24.03
N GLU A 129 -22.05 -1.40 23.08
CA GLU A 129 -22.27 0.02 23.38
C GLU A 129 -23.73 0.23 23.79
N LYS A 130 -23.94 0.85 24.96
CA LYS A 130 -25.25 1.36 25.39
C LYS A 130 -25.69 2.54 24.50
N PRO A 131 -27.01 2.75 24.32
CA PRO A 131 -27.51 3.76 23.40
C PRO A 131 -27.30 5.18 23.96
N LYS A 132 -26.75 6.09 23.16
CA LYS A 132 -26.79 7.53 23.43
C LYS A 132 -27.81 8.21 22.52
N THR A 133 -28.82 8.75 23.19
CA THR A 133 -29.93 9.57 22.71
C THR A 133 -29.45 10.82 21.97
N ALA A 134 -30.15 11.16 20.89
CA ALA A 134 -30.01 12.42 20.18
C ALA A 134 -30.51 13.59 21.05
N LYS A 135 -29.79 14.72 21.01
CA LYS A 135 -30.34 16.06 21.32
C LYS A 135 -29.78 17.09 20.34
N ALA A 136 -30.61 18.07 20.03
CA ALA A 136 -30.46 19.08 18.99
C ALA A 136 -29.99 20.46 19.52
N GLU A 137 -29.46 21.25 18.58
CA GLU A 137 -29.42 22.74 18.46
C GLU A 137 -28.59 23.64 19.41
N LYS A 138 -27.73 24.51 18.83
CA LYS A 138 -27.95 25.99 18.68
C LYS A 138 -26.77 26.71 17.99
N SER A 139 -27.03 27.92 17.49
CA SER A 139 -26.25 28.75 16.55
C SER A 139 -25.23 29.74 17.17
N ASP A 140 -24.33 30.20 16.29
CA ASP A 140 -23.56 31.46 16.21
C ASP A 140 -22.54 31.88 17.28
N LYS A 141 -21.30 32.08 16.80
CA LYS A 141 -20.49 33.32 16.92
C LYS A 141 -19.22 33.19 16.07
N ASN A 142 -18.79 34.30 15.45
CA ASN A 142 -17.54 34.43 14.70
C ASN A 142 -16.35 33.93 15.53
N VAL A 143 -15.91 32.70 15.26
CA VAL A 143 -14.65 32.16 15.76
C VAL A 143 -13.66 32.29 14.62
N THR A 144 -12.54 32.97 14.86
CA THR A 144 -11.36 32.87 14.00
C THR A 144 -10.92 31.41 13.98
N LEU A 145 -11.32 30.69 12.93
CA LEU A 145 -11.04 29.27 12.77
C LEU A 145 -9.54 29.09 12.58
N LYS A 146 -8.89 28.36 13.49
CA LYS A 146 -7.52 27.87 13.26
C LYS A 146 -7.56 26.89 12.09
N PRO A 147 -6.60 26.93 11.15
CA PRO A 147 -6.62 26.09 9.97
C PRO A 147 -6.71 24.61 10.36
N HIS A 148 -7.77 23.96 9.89
CA HIS A 148 -7.93 22.51 9.91
C HIS A 148 -6.98 21.95 8.84
N THR A 149 -6.03 21.08 9.20
CA THR A 149 -5.07 20.57 8.23
C THR A 149 -5.72 19.47 7.38
N MET A 150 -6.49 19.89 6.38
CA MET A 150 -6.74 19.04 5.21
C MET A 150 -5.41 18.89 4.49
N GLN A 151 -4.83 17.70 4.55
CA GLN A 151 -3.51 17.43 3.98
C GLN A 151 -3.57 17.36 2.45
N ASN A 152 -4.70 16.88 1.92
CA ASN A 152 -4.90 16.69 0.49
C ASN A 152 -6.39 16.73 0.12
N VAL A 153 -6.71 17.34 -1.02
CA VAL A 153 -8.05 17.33 -1.62
C VAL A 153 -7.91 16.95 -3.09
N ARG A 154 -8.78 16.06 -3.57
CA ARG A 154 -8.76 15.58 -4.95
C ARG A 154 -10.14 15.21 -5.47
N ILE A 155 -10.26 15.12 -6.78
CA ILE A 155 -11.42 14.56 -7.48
C ILE A 155 -10.98 13.25 -8.12
N ASP A 156 -11.62 12.14 -7.76
CA ASP A 156 -11.32 10.80 -8.30
C ASP A 156 -12.62 9.99 -8.34
N GLU A 157 -12.92 9.40 -9.50
CA GLU A 157 -14.10 8.56 -9.72
C GLU A 157 -14.04 7.22 -8.97
N ARG A 158 -12.83 6.71 -8.69
CA ARG A 158 -12.60 5.43 -7.99
C ARG A 158 -12.59 5.58 -6.47
N LEU A 159 -12.60 6.83 -5.97
CA LEU A 159 -12.70 7.18 -4.56
C LEU A 159 -11.57 6.61 -3.68
N ILE A 160 -11.72 5.41 -3.12
CA ILE A 160 -10.68 4.74 -2.33
C ILE A 160 -10.23 3.49 -3.09
N HIS A 161 -8.97 3.49 -3.51
CA HIS A 161 -8.31 2.38 -4.20
C HIS A 161 -6.87 2.24 -3.72
N GLY A 162 -6.13 1.29 -4.28
CA GLY A 162 -4.77 0.91 -3.87
C GLY A 162 -3.89 2.10 -3.47
N GLN A 163 -3.61 3.03 -4.38
CA GLN A 163 -2.69 4.15 -4.08
C GLN A 163 -3.17 5.06 -2.93
N VAL A 164 -4.47 5.29 -2.85
CA VAL A 164 -5.08 6.16 -1.82
C VAL A 164 -5.00 5.48 -0.46
N ALA A 165 -5.41 4.22 -0.43
CA ALA A 165 -5.46 3.40 0.76
C ALA A 165 -4.04 3.13 1.29
N THR A 166 -3.09 2.76 0.43
CA THR A 166 -1.82 2.19 0.88
C THR A 166 -0.66 3.18 0.88
N MET A 167 -0.62 4.13 -0.07
CA MET A 167 0.51 5.05 -0.22
C MET A 167 0.23 6.39 0.45
N TRP A 168 -0.84 7.07 0.05
CA TRP A 168 -1.08 8.45 0.47
C TRP A 168 -1.48 8.56 1.93
N THR A 169 -2.30 7.61 2.40
CA THR A 169 -2.69 7.53 3.81
C THR A 169 -1.46 7.47 4.73
N ASN A 170 -0.45 6.68 4.37
CA ASN A 170 0.79 6.56 5.14
C ASN A 170 1.71 7.78 4.98
N ALA A 171 1.97 8.19 3.73
CA ALA A 171 2.88 9.31 3.44
C ALA A 171 2.41 10.63 4.06
N LEU A 172 1.09 10.89 4.06
CA LEU A 172 0.49 12.09 4.64
C LEU A 172 0.10 11.92 6.11
N LYS A 173 0.34 10.73 6.69
CA LYS A 173 -0.02 10.37 8.07
C LYS A 173 -1.50 10.69 8.37
N LEU A 174 -2.39 10.31 7.44
CA LEU A 174 -3.82 10.53 7.59
C LEU A 174 -4.38 9.59 8.65
N ASN A 175 -5.23 10.12 9.52
CA ASN A 175 -6.02 9.32 10.45
C ASN A 175 -7.50 9.27 10.06
N ARG A 176 -7.89 9.99 9.00
CA ARG A 176 -9.22 9.92 8.39
C ARG A 176 -9.15 10.07 6.87
N ILE A 177 -10.03 9.36 6.16
CA ILE A 177 -10.40 9.62 4.77
C ILE A 177 -11.84 10.15 4.74
N MET A 178 -12.08 11.23 3.99
CA MET A 178 -13.41 11.76 3.73
C MET A 178 -13.79 11.59 2.26
N VAL A 179 -14.84 10.81 2.00
CA VAL A 179 -15.45 10.65 0.70
C VAL A 179 -16.70 11.53 0.64
N VAL A 180 -16.74 12.46 -0.32
CA VAL A 180 -17.81 13.43 -0.48
C VAL A 180 -18.54 13.17 -1.79
N GLY A 181 -19.82 12.81 -1.72
CA GLY A 181 -20.68 12.61 -2.88
C GLY A 181 -22.10 12.21 -2.50
N ASP A 182 -23.09 12.91 -3.05
CA ASP A 182 -24.48 12.80 -2.61
C ASP A 182 -25.12 11.44 -2.97
N ASP A 183 -24.72 10.86 -4.10
CA ASP A 183 -25.23 9.57 -4.56
C ASP A 183 -24.56 8.39 -3.83
N ILE A 184 -23.31 8.56 -3.41
CA ILE A 184 -22.55 7.54 -2.67
C ILE A 184 -23.23 7.27 -1.33
N VAL A 185 -23.72 8.31 -0.65
CA VAL A 185 -24.40 8.18 0.65
C VAL A 185 -25.67 7.31 0.54
N LYS A 186 -26.31 7.28 -0.62
CA LYS A 186 -27.56 6.54 -0.87
C LYS A 186 -27.31 5.09 -1.29
N ASN A 187 -26.11 4.74 -1.73
CA ASN A 187 -25.80 3.42 -2.26
C ASN A 187 -25.07 2.55 -1.24
N ASP A 188 -25.75 1.53 -0.70
CA ASP A 188 -25.19 0.63 0.32
C ASP A 188 -24.05 -0.25 -0.17
N VAL A 189 -24.06 -0.63 -1.45
CA VAL A 189 -22.98 -1.41 -2.07
C VAL A 189 -21.71 -0.56 -2.15
N LEU A 190 -21.82 0.68 -2.65
CA LEU A 190 -20.69 1.61 -2.71
C LEU A 190 -20.17 1.96 -1.31
N LYS A 191 -21.05 2.23 -0.34
CA LYS A 191 -20.64 2.48 1.05
C LYS A 191 -19.88 1.29 1.63
N THR A 192 -20.32 0.07 1.34
CA THR A 192 -19.66 -1.14 1.81
C THR A 192 -18.31 -1.33 1.13
N GLY A 193 -18.24 -1.14 -0.20
CA GLY A 193 -16.98 -1.16 -0.95
C GLY A 193 -15.95 -0.17 -0.41
N LEU A 194 -16.37 1.06 -0.12
CA LEU A 194 -15.51 2.09 0.47
C LEU A 194 -15.03 1.75 1.89
N LYS A 195 -15.89 1.14 2.71
CA LYS A 195 -15.50 0.66 4.04
C LYS A 195 -14.46 -0.45 3.95
N THR A 196 -14.60 -1.36 2.99
CA THR A 196 -13.64 -2.44 2.75
C THR A 196 -12.31 -1.93 2.21
N ALA A 197 -12.34 -0.91 1.34
CA ALA A 197 -11.14 -0.30 0.78
C ALA A 197 -10.39 0.62 1.76
N CYS A 198 -11.04 1.06 2.84
CA CYS A 198 -10.45 1.93 3.84
C CYS A 198 -9.39 1.17 4.67
N PRO A 199 -8.15 1.70 4.78
CA PRO A 199 -7.09 1.07 5.56
C PRO A 199 -7.44 0.89 7.05
N HIS A 200 -6.85 -0.14 7.67
CA HIS A 200 -6.93 -0.32 9.12
C HIS A 200 -6.28 0.86 9.86
N GLY A 201 -6.89 1.27 10.99
CA GLY A 201 -6.41 2.40 11.78
C GLY A 201 -6.81 3.79 11.26
N VAL A 202 -7.42 3.87 10.07
CA VAL A 202 -7.89 5.13 9.47
C VAL A 202 -9.42 5.18 9.50
N HIS A 203 -9.96 6.31 9.95
CA HIS A 203 -11.40 6.49 10.03
C HIS A 203 -12.00 6.88 8.68
N LEU A 204 -13.18 6.35 8.34
CA LEU A 204 -13.89 6.75 7.12
C LEU A 204 -15.07 7.70 7.42
N SER A 205 -15.22 8.75 6.63
CA SER A 205 -16.45 9.56 6.55
C SER A 205 -16.99 9.53 5.13
N ILE A 206 -18.25 9.12 4.94
CA ILE A 206 -18.96 9.19 3.66
C ILE A 206 -20.08 10.22 3.84
N LEU A 207 -20.02 11.34 3.11
CA LEU A 207 -20.86 12.50 3.33
C LEU A 207 -21.41 13.06 2.03
N THR A 208 -22.55 13.74 2.12
CA THR A 208 -23.00 14.65 1.06
C THR A 208 -22.09 15.87 1.02
N ALA A 209 -22.04 16.58 -0.11
CA ALA A 209 -21.27 17.83 -0.23
C ALA A 209 -21.68 18.83 0.86
N HIS A 210 -22.99 19.00 1.04
CA HIS A 210 -23.54 19.86 2.07
C HIS A 210 -23.22 19.37 3.50
N GLY A 211 -23.25 18.05 3.73
CA GLY A 211 -22.92 17.45 5.02
C GLY A 211 -21.44 17.59 5.38
N ALA A 212 -20.55 17.45 4.40
CA ALA A 212 -19.11 17.67 4.55
C ALA A 212 -18.82 19.12 4.94
N ALA A 213 -19.30 20.08 4.14
CA ALA A 213 -19.11 21.51 4.40
C ALA A 213 -19.57 21.90 5.81
N ARG A 214 -20.77 21.45 6.21
CA ARG A 214 -21.31 21.72 7.55
C ARG A 214 -20.41 21.18 8.67
N ARG A 215 -19.94 19.93 8.56
CA ARG A 215 -19.12 19.28 9.62
C ARG A 215 -17.70 19.83 9.69
N ILE A 216 -17.13 20.20 8.55
CA ILE A 216 -15.85 20.88 8.47
C ILE A 216 -15.96 22.23 9.17
N ASN A 217 -16.95 23.05 8.79
CA ASN A 217 -17.18 24.37 9.38
C ASN A 217 -17.57 24.32 10.86
N SER A 218 -18.16 23.22 11.33
CA SER A 218 -18.48 23.02 12.75
C SER A 218 -17.29 22.50 13.58
N GLY A 219 -16.09 22.36 13.01
CA GLY A 219 -14.90 21.88 13.72
C GLY A 219 -14.95 20.42 14.17
N LYS A 220 -15.80 19.58 13.54
CA LYS A 220 -16.00 18.18 13.98
C LYS A 220 -14.74 17.30 13.85
N TYR A 221 -13.77 17.75 13.08
CA TYR A 221 -12.54 17.02 12.75
C TYR A 221 -11.28 17.64 13.38
N VAL A 222 -11.44 18.48 14.41
CA VAL A 222 -10.30 19.00 15.17
C VAL A 222 -9.48 17.85 15.76
N GLY A 223 -8.15 17.93 15.64
CA GLY A 223 -7.22 16.88 16.06
C GLY A 223 -7.08 15.71 15.08
N GLN A 224 -7.71 15.79 13.90
CA GLN A 224 -7.62 14.76 12.86
C GLN A 224 -6.84 15.28 11.65
N THR A 225 -6.10 14.39 11.00
CA THR A 225 -5.44 14.60 9.70
C THR A 225 -6.31 13.93 8.64
N VAL A 226 -6.93 14.79 7.81
CA VAL A 226 -7.95 14.40 6.83
C VAL A 226 -7.40 14.54 5.42
#